data_AF-A0A0A1VJQ6-F1
#
_entry.id   AF-A0A0A1VJQ6-F1
#
_cell.length_a   1.000
_cell.length_b   1.000
_cell.length_c   1.000
_cell.angle_alpha   90.00
_cell.angle_beta   90.00
_cell.angle_gamma   90.00
#
_symmetry.space_group_name_H-M   'P 1'
#
loop_
_entity.id
_entity.type
_entity.pdbx_description
1 polymer ?
#
loop_
_entity_poly.entity_id
_entity_poly.type
_entity_poly.pdbx_seq_one_letter_code
_entity_poly.pdbx_strand_id
1 'polypeptide(L)'
;MVGPAGAQENLAPGSTQRVQGTIHADAGRGMVEMTSRATTLPDNLGQQTAARLQTAEGQAAVQKGDARAKAATGRGVGAADVQAIADQYAGKTVYDSSMRHVKVVRRYMLTLDAKAANGPRVALNMQLDEKSLAVLDAKVSYYPEGKDFSNDFTTDKKVPATVSIDKIERVGGNVFAVSGSFSAADLRPGVMAKKLKGQTLPSVNGRFAFTEVPLRDQ
;
A
#
# COMPACT_ATOMS: atom_id res chain seq x y z
N MET A 1 -29.55 5.01 -8.26
CA MET A 1 -28.66 4.39 -7.24
C MET A 1 -27.28 5.02 -7.40
N VAL A 2 -26.95 5.97 -6.52
CA VAL A 2 -25.63 6.61 -6.48
C VAL A 2 -24.81 5.77 -5.51
N GLY A 3 -23.75 5.10 -5.98
CA GLY A 3 -22.86 4.30 -5.14
C GLY A 3 -22.23 5.16 -4.04
N PRO A 4 -21.80 4.55 -2.91
CA PRO A 4 -21.22 5.31 -1.82
C PRO A 4 -19.97 6.03 -2.35
N ALA A 5 -19.99 7.35 -2.25
CA ALA A 5 -18.85 8.21 -2.53
C ALA A 5 -17.71 7.80 -1.60
N GLY A 6 -16.82 6.94 -2.11
CA GLY A 6 -15.62 6.53 -1.39
C GLY A 6 -14.86 7.79 -1.03
N ALA A 7 -14.52 7.93 0.25
CA ALA A 7 -13.79 9.07 0.80
C ALA A 7 -12.70 9.52 -0.19
N GLN A 8 -12.93 10.67 -0.81
CA GLN A 8 -11.93 11.33 -1.62
C GLN A 8 -10.81 11.64 -0.65
N GLU A 9 -9.70 10.92 -0.75
CA GLU A 9 -8.48 11.31 -0.06
C GLU A 9 -8.21 12.76 -0.43
N ASN A 10 -7.64 13.55 0.48
CA ASN A 10 -7.17 14.89 0.17
C ASN A 10 -6.03 14.78 -0.84
N LEU A 11 -6.37 14.56 -2.10
CA LEU A 11 -5.46 14.45 -3.22
C LEU A 11 -4.90 15.84 -3.51
N ALA A 12 -3.65 15.89 -3.96
CA ALA A 12 -3.09 17.15 -4.44
C ALA A 12 -3.92 17.67 -5.63
N PRO A 13 -4.18 18.98 -5.73
CA PRO A 13 -4.93 19.56 -6.84
C PRO A 13 -4.44 19.08 -8.21
N GLY A 14 -5.35 18.61 -9.06
CA GLY A 14 -5.02 18.07 -10.38
C GLY A 14 -4.61 16.59 -10.38
N SER A 15 -4.53 15.92 -9.23
CA SER A 15 -4.33 14.46 -9.20
C SER A 15 -5.62 13.74 -9.62
N THR A 16 -5.48 12.60 -10.29
CA THR A 16 -6.59 11.69 -10.58
C THR A 16 -6.37 10.37 -9.86
N GLN A 17 -7.45 9.68 -9.52
CA GLN A 17 -7.40 8.41 -8.81
C GLN A 17 -8.37 7.42 -9.43
N ARG A 18 -7.94 6.17 -9.55
CA ARG A 18 -8.78 5.06 -10.00
C ARG A 18 -8.57 3.84 -9.11
N VAL A 19 -9.53 2.93 -9.15
CA VAL A 19 -9.46 1.64 -8.45
C VAL A 19 -8.57 0.69 -9.24
N GLN A 20 -7.56 0.11 -8.60
CA GLN A 20 -6.69 -0.92 -9.19
C GLN A 20 -7.10 -2.34 -8.80
N GLY A 21 -7.84 -2.48 -7.70
CA GLY A 21 -8.33 -3.75 -7.18
C GLY A 21 -9.05 -3.61 -5.86
N THR A 22 -9.59 -4.73 -5.40
CA THR A 22 -10.31 -4.85 -4.12
C THR A 22 -9.83 -6.04 -3.31
N ILE A 23 -10.01 -5.91 -1.99
CA ILE A 23 -9.90 -7.02 -1.04
C ILE A 23 -11.19 -7.04 -0.23
N HIS A 24 -11.86 -8.19 -0.19
CA HIS A 24 -12.94 -8.44 0.74
C HIS A 24 -12.39 -9.33 1.84
N ALA A 25 -12.40 -8.89 3.09
CA ALA A 25 -11.87 -9.69 4.20
C ALA A 25 -12.75 -9.65 5.44
N ASP A 26 -12.74 -10.74 6.21
CA ASP A 26 -13.31 -10.84 7.54
C ASP A 26 -12.19 -11.10 8.55
N ALA A 27 -12.17 -10.31 9.61
CA ALA A 27 -11.26 -10.41 10.75
C ALA A 27 -12.03 -10.70 12.06
N GLY A 28 -13.11 -11.47 11.98
CA GLY A 28 -14.00 -11.81 13.09
C GLY A 28 -15.08 -10.76 13.38
N ARG A 29 -15.35 -9.86 12.43
CA ARG A 29 -16.36 -8.78 12.57
C ARG A 29 -17.28 -8.66 11.37
N GLY A 30 -17.26 -9.66 10.48
CA GLY A 30 -17.98 -9.66 9.22
C GLY A 30 -17.12 -9.16 8.06
N MET A 31 -17.57 -9.48 6.85
CA MET A 31 -16.88 -9.13 5.61
C MET A 31 -16.87 -7.63 5.38
N VAL A 32 -15.68 -7.08 5.12
CA VAL A 32 -15.46 -5.68 4.77
C VAL A 32 -14.82 -5.59 3.39
N GLU A 33 -15.41 -4.76 2.52
CA GLU A 33 -14.81 -4.39 1.24
C GLU A 33 -13.78 -3.27 1.42
N MET A 34 -12.60 -3.48 0.85
CA MET A 34 -11.48 -2.56 0.85
C MET A 34 -11.01 -2.32 -0.57
N THR A 35 -10.63 -1.09 -0.86
CA THR A 35 -10.22 -0.67 -2.20
C THR A 35 -8.74 -0.33 -2.21
N SER A 36 -8.08 -0.76 -3.28
CA SER A 36 -6.71 -0.40 -3.62
C SER A 36 -6.70 0.62 -4.76
N ARG A 37 -5.81 1.61 -4.71
CA ARG A 37 -5.88 2.74 -5.63
C ARG A 37 -4.57 3.04 -6.36
N ALA A 38 -4.74 3.52 -7.58
CA ALA A 38 -3.68 4.09 -8.38
C ALA A 38 -3.94 5.58 -8.56
N THR A 39 -3.01 6.41 -8.10
CA THR A 39 -3.11 7.87 -8.06
C THR A 39 -2.13 8.45 -9.06
N THR A 40 -2.62 9.09 -10.11
CA THR A 40 -1.79 9.85 -11.05
C THR A 40 -1.64 11.27 -10.53
N LEU A 41 -0.39 11.67 -10.34
CA LEU A 41 -0.02 13.00 -9.87
C LEU A 41 -0.03 13.98 -11.05
N PRO A 42 -0.29 15.28 -10.80
CA PRO A 42 -0.37 16.26 -11.88
C PRO A 42 1.00 16.44 -12.56
N ASP A 43 0.99 16.70 -13.88
CA ASP A 43 2.21 16.96 -14.66
C ASP A 43 2.96 18.20 -14.19
N ASN A 44 2.23 19.18 -13.63
CA ASN A 44 2.80 20.40 -13.07
C ASN A 44 3.08 20.30 -11.55
N LEU A 45 3.16 19.09 -10.97
CA LEU A 45 3.44 18.91 -9.53
C LEU A 45 4.69 19.67 -9.07
N GLY A 46 5.77 19.61 -9.86
CA GLY A 46 6.99 20.36 -9.61
C GLY A 46 6.78 21.87 -9.51
N GLN A 47 5.98 22.44 -10.42
CA GLN A 47 5.64 23.86 -10.42
C GLN A 47 4.75 24.24 -9.23
N GLN A 48 3.75 23.41 -8.92
CA GLN A 48 2.89 23.61 -7.76
C GLN A 48 3.69 23.58 -6.44
N THR A 49 4.62 22.64 -6.31
CA THR A 49 5.52 22.55 -5.15
C THR A 49 6.45 23.76 -5.09
N ALA A 50 7.06 24.16 -6.21
CA ALA A 50 7.93 25.34 -6.24
C ALA A 50 7.21 26.60 -5.78
N ALA A 51 5.98 26.83 -6.29
CA ALA A 51 5.15 27.96 -5.87
C ALA A 51 4.79 27.89 -4.38
N ARG A 52 4.46 26.70 -3.87
CA ARG A 52 4.16 26.51 -2.44
C ARG A 52 5.37 26.76 -1.55
N LEU A 53 6.57 26.35 -1.97
CA LEU A 53 7.82 26.56 -1.22
C LEU A 53 8.23 28.04 -1.13
N GLN A 54 7.65 28.91 -1.97
CA GLN A 54 7.83 30.36 -1.89
C GLN A 54 6.91 31.04 -0.85
N THR A 55 5.93 30.33 -0.29
CA THR A 55 5.03 30.89 0.74
C THR A 55 5.55 30.61 2.16
N ALA A 56 5.13 31.43 3.12
CA ALA A 56 5.47 31.25 4.53
C ALA A 56 4.94 29.90 5.07
N GLU A 57 3.73 29.50 4.64
CA GLU A 57 3.12 28.23 5.03
C GLU A 57 3.90 27.03 4.46
N GLY A 58 4.39 27.12 3.22
CA GLY A 58 5.22 26.09 2.61
C GLY A 58 6.55 25.94 3.32
N GLN A 59 7.22 27.04 3.63
CA GLN A 59 8.48 27.03 4.38
C GLN A 59 8.31 26.46 5.79
N ALA A 60 7.26 26.87 6.50
CA ALA A 60 6.93 26.32 7.82
C ALA A 60 6.64 24.81 7.77
N ALA A 61 5.97 24.34 6.72
CA ALA A 61 5.71 22.92 6.52
C ALA A 61 7.01 22.12 6.30
N VAL A 62 7.96 22.65 5.52
CA VAL A 62 9.28 22.02 5.33
C VAL A 62 10.05 21.99 6.65
N GLN A 63 10.10 23.09 7.40
CA GLN A 63 10.80 23.13 8.70
C GLN A 63 10.22 22.11 9.68
N LYS A 64 8.89 22.01 9.75
CA LYS A 64 8.22 21.00 10.57
C LYS A 64 8.55 19.58 10.11
N GLY A 65 8.60 19.35 8.80
CA GLY A 65 9.00 18.09 8.18
C GLY A 65 10.45 17.72 8.51
N ASP A 66 11.36 18.68 8.38
CA ASP A 66 12.80 18.54 8.68
C ASP A 66 13.04 18.15 10.13
N ALA A 67 12.42 18.87 11.08
CA ALA A 67 12.52 18.55 12.50
C ALA A 67 12.06 17.12 12.80
N ARG A 68 10.97 16.67 12.15
CA ARG A 68 10.46 15.30 12.28
C ARG A 68 11.39 14.27 11.65
N ALA A 69 11.93 14.54 10.47
CA ALA A 69 12.86 13.64 9.77
C ALA A 69 14.15 13.46 10.57
N LYS A 70 14.71 14.54 11.13
CA LYS A 70 15.87 14.52 12.01
C LYS A 70 15.62 13.69 13.26
N ALA A 71 14.48 13.89 13.92
CA ALA A 71 14.11 13.12 15.10
C ALA A 71 13.96 11.60 14.81
N ALA A 72 13.49 11.24 13.62
CA ALA A 72 13.24 9.84 13.26
C ALA A 72 14.46 9.12 12.66
N THR A 73 15.30 9.82 11.90
CA THR A 73 16.34 9.20 11.05
C THR A 73 17.75 9.77 11.27
N GLY A 74 17.88 10.84 12.06
CA GLY A 74 19.12 11.61 12.18
C GLY A 74 19.51 12.40 10.93
N ARG A 75 18.71 12.36 9.86
CA ARG A 75 18.93 13.09 8.60
C ARG A 75 17.83 14.13 8.40
N GLY A 76 18.24 15.31 7.94
CA GLY A 76 17.31 16.39 7.58
C GLY A 76 16.75 16.25 6.18
N VAL A 77 15.71 17.03 5.90
CA VAL A 77 15.13 17.22 4.57
C VAL A 77 14.92 18.71 4.33
N GLY A 78 15.37 19.21 3.18
CA GLY A 78 15.26 20.61 2.79
C GLY A 78 14.23 20.85 1.69
N ALA A 79 14.01 22.14 1.38
CA ALA A 79 13.14 22.55 0.28
C ALA A 79 13.60 21.99 -1.07
N ALA A 80 14.92 21.89 -1.30
CA ALA A 80 15.49 21.28 -2.50
C ALA A 80 15.14 19.79 -2.62
N ASP A 81 15.16 19.03 -1.52
CA ASP A 81 14.78 17.62 -1.51
C ASP A 81 13.29 17.45 -1.82
N VAL A 82 12.45 18.30 -1.21
CA VAL A 82 11.00 18.31 -1.47
C VAL A 82 10.71 18.65 -2.94
N GLN A 83 11.41 19.63 -3.51
CA GLN A 83 11.30 19.98 -4.92
C GLN A 83 11.73 18.82 -5.82
N ALA A 84 12.89 18.21 -5.56
CA ALA A 84 13.40 17.10 -6.35
C ALA A 84 12.44 15.90 -6.35
N ILE A 85 11.81 15.60 -5.21
CA ILE A 85 10.77 14.56 -5.12
C ILE A 85 9.55 14.95 -5.96
N ALA A 86 9.07 16.20 -5.85
CA ALA A 86 7.93 16.66 -6.63
C ALA A 86 8.19 16.56 -8.14
N ASP A 87 9.37 16.98 -8.60
CA ASP A 87 9.78 16.87 -10.00
C ASP A 87 9.92 15.40 -10.44
N GLN A 88 10.47 14.55 -9.57
CA GLN A 88 10.60 13.12 -9.85
C GLN A 88 9.25 12.44 -10.02
N TYR A 89 8.20 12.90 -9.34
CA TYR A 89 6.88 12.28 -9.32
C TYR A 89 5.84 12.98 -10.20
N ALA A 90 6.16 14.14 -10.78
CA ALA A 90 5.28 14.86 -11.69
C ALA A 90 4.81 13.95 -12.84
N GLY A 91 3.50 13.92 -13.08
CA GLY A 91 2.85 13.08 -14.10
C GLY A 91 2.88 11.57 -13.83
N LYS A 92 3.52 11.11 -12.75
CA LYS A 92 3.65 9.68 -12.45
C LYS A 92 2.43 9.14 -11.70
N THR A 93 2.14 7.87 -11.95
CA THR A 93 1.17 7.12 -11.15
C THR A 93 1.85 6.43 -9.98
N VAL A 94 1.36 6.71 -8.78
CA VAL A 94 1.68 6.00 -7.55
C VAL A 94 0.61 4.92 -7.34
N TYR A 95 1.06 3.68 -7.16
CA TYR A 95 0.19 2.52 -6.97
C TYR A 95 0.33 1.99 -5.55
N ASP A 96 -0.80 1.77 -4.86
CA ASP A 96 -0.79 1.09 -3.56
C ASP A 96 -0.33 -0.37 -3.67
N SER A 97 -0.62 -1.02 -4.80
CA SER A 97 -0.27 -2.42 -5.07
C SER A 97 0.68 -2.51 -6.26
N SER A 98 1.66 -3.40 -6.18
CA SER A 98 2.62 -3.60 -7.26
C SER A 98 3.31 -4.95 -7.15
N MET A 99 3.91 -5.37 -8.25
CA MET A 99 4.81 -6.50 -8.28
C MET A 99 6.23 -5.99 -8.55
N ARG A 100 7.24 -6.57 -7.91
CA ARG A 100 8.65 -6.26 -8.16
C ARG A 100 9.38 -7.51 -8.58
N HIS A 101 10.22 -7.40 -9.61
CA HIS A 101 11.13 -8.48 -9.97
C HIS A 101 12.42 -8.36 -9.17
N VAL A 102 12.75 -9.38 -8.38
CA VAL A 102 14.02 -9.45 -7.64
C VAL A 102 14.94 -10.43 -8.36
N LYS A 103 15.66 -9.92 -9.37
CA LYS A 103 16.49 -10.72 -10.29
C LYS A 103 17.51 -11.61 -9.59
N VAL A 104 18.14 -11.12 -8.52
CA VAL A 104 19.21 -11.84 -7.79
C VAL A 104 18.73 -13.17 -7.20
N VAL A 105 17.46 -13.27 -6.77
CA VAL A 105 16.88 -14.49 -6.21
C VAL A 105 15.84 -15.13 -7.14
N ARG A 106 15.64 -14.59 -8.34
CA ARG A 106 14.67 -15.04 -9.35
C ARG A 106 13.26 -15.21 -8.79
N ARG A 107 12.76 -14.16 -8.13
CA ARG A 107 11.43 -14.12 -7.51
C ARG A 107 10.70 -12.86 -7.88
N TYR A 108 9.37 -12.95 -7.89
CA TYR A 108 8.52 -11.77 -7.82
C TYR A 108 8.10 -11.49 -6.37
N MET A 109 8.16 -10.23 -5.96
CA MET A 109 7.53 -9.76 -4.73
C MET A 109 6.25 -9.05 -5.09
N LEU A 110 5.12 -9.66 -4.78
CA LEU A 110 3.78 -9.12 -5.02
C LEU A 110 3.25 -8.50 -3.73
N THR A 111 2.97 -7.21 -3.75
CA THR A 111 2.32 -6.48 -2.66
C THR A 111 0.92 -6.05 -3.12
N LEU A 112 -0.11 -6.53 -2.44
CA LEU A 112 -1.50 -6.11 -2.58
C LEU A 112 -1.93 -5.37 -1.32
N ASP A 113 -2.38 -4.13 -1.47
CA ASP A 113 -2.73 -3.27 -0.35
C ASP A 113 -4.07 -2.61 -0.58
N ALA A 114 -5.03 -2.81 0.30
CA ALA A 114 -6.36 -2.21 0.17
C ALA A 114 -6.87 -1.71 1.51
N LYS A 115 -7.63 -0.61 1.48
CA LYS A 115 -8.21 0.01 2.67
C LYS A 115 -9.69 0.34 2.49
N ALA A 116 -10.44 0.25 3.58
CA ALA A 116 -11.78 0.80 3.66
C ALA A 116 -11.71 2.33 3.87
N ALA A 117 -12.74 3.06 3.43
CA ALA A 117 -12.76 4.53 3.48
C ALA A 117 -12.52 5.10 4.90
N ASN A 118 -13.14 4.49 5.92
CA ASN A 118 -13.03 4.85 7.33
C ASN A 118 -12.93 3.59 8.20
N GLY A 119 -12.03 2.68 7.87
CA GLY A 119 -12.00 1.38 8.54
C GLY A 119 -10.69 0.63 8.33
N PRO A 120 -10.76 -0.71 8.25
CA PRO A 120 -9.57 -1.52 8.23
C PRO A 120 -8.78 -1.40 6.93
N ARG A 121 -7.53 -1.84 6.99
CA ARG A 121 -6.64 -2.04 5.84
C ARG A 121 -6.05 -3.44 5.89
N VAL A 122 -5.89 -4.05 4.74
CA VAL A 122 -5.17 -5.31 4.56
C VAL A 122 -4.01 -5.10 3.60
N ALA A 123 -2.84 -5.57 4.02
CA ALA A 123 -1.66 -5.70 3.17
C ALA A 123 -1.27 -7.17 3.05
N LEU A 124 -1.27 -7.69 1.82
CA LEU A 124 -0.78 -9.03 1.47
C LEU A 124 0.57 -8.87 0.76
N ASN A 125 1.61 -9.49 1.31
CA ASN A 125 2.93 -9.55 0.70
C ASN A 125 3.25 -11.00 0.37
N MET A 126 3.44 -11.30 -0.91
CA MET A 126 3.71 -12.64 -1.41
C MET A 126 5.06 -12.68 -2.13
N GLN A 127 5.78 -13.77 -1.94
CA GLN A 127 6.89 -14.14 -2.81
C GLN A 127 6.38 -15.18 -3.80
N LEU A 128 6.56 -14.92 -5.09
CA LEU A 128 6.19 -15.84 -6.16
C LEU A 128 7.45 -16.36 -6.84
N ASP A 129 7.42 -17.63 -7.22
CA ASP A 129 8.41 -18.20 -8.13
C ASP A 129 8.33 -17.51 -9.50
N GLU A 130 9.47 -17.11 -10.06
CA GLU A 130 9.48 -16.34 -11.31
C GLU A 130 8.97 -17.13 -12.53
N LYS A 131 9.10 -18.47 -12.52
CA LYS A 131 8.73 -19.30 -13.66
C LYS A 131 7.28 -19.76 -13.61
N SER A 132 6.84 -20.23 -12.45
CA SER A 132 5.52 -20.83 -12.26
C SER A 132 4.49 -19.86 -11.69
N LEU A 133 4.93 -18.72 -11.15
CA LEU A 133 4.11 -17.78 -10.39
C LEU A 133 3.43 -18.40 -9.16
N ALA A 134 3.89 -19.58 -8.73
CA ALA A 134 3.42 -20.23 -7.52
C ALA A 134 3.83 -19.42 -6.28
N VAL A 135 2.94 -19.36 -5.28
CA VAL A 135 3.21 -18.71 -4.00
C VAL A 135 4.23 -19.53 -3.22
N LEU A 136 5.38 -18.93 -2.90
CA LEU A 136 6.45 -19.52 -2.11
C LEU A 136 6.33 -19.18 -0.63
N ASP A 137 5.89 -17.95 -0.34
CA ASP A 137 5.73 -17.41 1.00
C ASP A 137 4.70 -16.27 0.96
N ALA A 138 3.94 -16.11 2.04
CA ALA A 138 2.93 -15.07 2.13
C ALA A 138 2.80 -14.53 3.56
N LYS A 139 2.68 -13.22 3.64
CA LYS A 139 2.48 -12.47 4.87
C LYS A 139 1.24 -11.60 4.75
N VAL A 140 0.36 -11.69 5.75
CA VAL A 140 -0.79 -10.79 5.90
C VAL A 140 -0.48 -9.80 7.03
N SER A 141 -0.77 -8.52 6.80
CA SER A 141 -0.92 -7.51 7.85
C SER A 141 -2.33 -6.94 7.80
N TYR A 142 -3.04 -7.00 8.92
CA TYR A 142 -4.36 -6.42 9.12
C TYR A 142 -4.27 -5.24 10.08
N TYR A 143 -4.71 -4.08 9.63
CA TYR A 143 -4.79 -2.86 10.41
C TYR A 143 -6.25 -2.62 10.77
N PRO A 144 -6.66 -2.68 12.05
CA PRO A 144 -8.03 -2.37 12.45
C PRO A 144 -8.43 -0.93 12.08
N GLU A 145 -7.47 0.00 12.14
CA GLU A 145 -7.60 1.39 11.72
C GLU A 145 -6.60 1.66 10.60
N GLY A 146 -7.07 1.78 9.35
CA GLY A 146 -6.20 1.88 8.17
C GLY A 146 -5.30 3.11 8.10
N LYS A 147 -5.57 4.15 8.91
CA LYS A 147 -4.73 5.35 9.04
C LYS A 147 -3.62 5.20 10.10
N ASP A 148 -3.72 4.19 10.97
CA ASP A 148 -2.72 3.90 12.00
C ASP A 148 -1.77 2.78 11.53
N PHE A 149 -0.81 3.17 10.70
CA PHE A 149 0.20 2.28 10.15
C PHE A 149 1.11 1.60 11.19
N SER A 150 1.06 2.04 12.44
CA SER A 150 1.89 1.49 13.52
C SER A 150 1.22 0.35 14.27
N ASN A 151 -0.11 0.21 14.16
CA ASN A 151 -0.88 -0.77 14.92
C ASN A 151 -1.56 -1.78 13.98
N ASP A 152 -0.82 -2.84 13.65
CA ASP A 152 -1.29 -3.99 12.88
C ASP A 152 -1.21 -5.30 13.66
N PHE A 153 -2.02 -6.26 13.21
CA PHE A 153 -1.80 -7.68 13.44
C PHE A 153 -1.17 -8.29 12.20
N THR A 154 -0.17 -9.15 12.36
CA THR A 154 0.57 -9.74 11.26
C THR A 154 0.88 -11.21 11.49
N THR A 155 0.97 -11.98 10.40
CA THR A 155 1.39 -13.38 10.44
C THR A 155 2.84 -13.53 10.87
N ASP A 156 3.10 -14.54 11.71
CA ASP A 156 4.46 -14.94 12.08
C ASP A 156 5.12 -15.71 10.93
N LYS A 157 6.45 -15.66 10.81
CA LYS A 157 7.18 -16.46 9.82
C LYS A 157 6.98 -17.97 10.00
N LYS A 158 6.71 -18.42 11.23
CA LYS A 158 6.45 -19.84 11.53
C LYS A 158 5.04 -20.30 11.16
N VAL A 159 4.11 -19.35 11.03
CA VAL A 159 2.72 -19.61 10.67
C VAL A 159 2.33 -18.59 9.58
N PRO A 160 2.85 -18.80 8.35
CA PRO A 160 2.59 -17.88 7.24
C PRO A 160 1.12 -17.89 6.84
N ALA A 161 0.72 -16.87 6.07
CA ALA A 161 -0.59 -16.88 5.45
C ALA A 161 -0.69 -18.00 4.40
N THR A 162 -1.86 -18.61 4.28
CA THR A 162 -2.19 -19.46 3.13
C THR A 162 -2.80 -18.59 2.05
N VAL A 163 -2.28 -18.69 0.83
CA VAL A 163 -2.81 -17.97 -0.33
C VAL A 163 -3.04 -18.94 -1.49
N SER A 164 -4.21 -18.86 -2.11
CA SER A 164 -4.53 -19.50 -3.38
C SER A 164 -4.68 -18.43 -4.45
N ILE A 165 -3.91 -18.54 -5.52
CA ILE A 165 -4.07 -17.68 -6.70
C ILE A 165 -4.99 -18.41 -7.67
N ASP A 166 -6.16 -17.83 -7.92
CA ASP A 166 -7.10 -18.35 -8.91
C ASP A 166 -6.69 -17.92 -10.32
N LYS A 167 -6.11 -16.72 -10.43
CA LYS A 167 -5.67 -16.14 -11.70
C LYS A 167 -4.52 -15.17 -11.49
N ILE A 168 -3.47 -15.32 -12.30
CA ILE A 168 -2.43 -14.31 -12.48
C ILE A 168 -2.03 -14.28 -13.95
N GLU A 169 -2.24 -13.15 -14.60
CA GLU A 169 -1.93 -13.01 -16.02
C GLU A 169 -1.46 -11.60 -16.35
N ARG A 170 -0.63 -11.48 -17.39
CA ARG A 170 -0.23 -10.18 -17.93
C ARG A 170 -1.37 -9.64 -18.81
N VAL A 171 -1.88 -8.46 -18.48
CA VAL A 171 -3.04 -7.84 -19.17
C VAL A 171 -2.67 -6.69 -20.10
N GLY A 172 -1.40 -6.30 -20.11
CA GLY A 172 -0.85 -5.29 -21.02
C GLY A 172 0.49 -4.80 -20.51
N GLY A 173 1.41 -4.41 -21.40
CA GLY A 173 2.74 -3.91 -21.03
C GLY A 173 3.35 -4.70 -19.86
N ASN A 174 3.85 -3.99 -18.84
CA ASN A 174 4.32 -4.56 -17.57
C ASN A 174 3.22 -4.54 -16.48
N VAL A 175 1.98 -4.92 -16.80
CA VAL A 175 0.85 -4.91 -15.86
C VAL A 175 0.20 -6.29 -15.81
N PHE A 176 -0.13 -6.73 -14.60
CA PHE A 176 -0.78 -8.00 -14.32
C PHE A 176 -2.17 -7.79 -13.70
N ALA A 177 -3.09 -8.70 -14.02
CA ALA A 177 -4.29 -8.92 -13.22
C ALA A 177 -4.07 -10.12 -12.31
N VAL A 178 -4.50 -10.01 -11.05
CA VAL A 178 -4.31 -11.04 -10.03
C VAL A 178 -5.58 -11.20 -9.21
N SER A 179 -6.07 -12.42 -9.05
CA SER A 179 -7.19 -12.73 -8.17
C SER A 179 -6.97 -14.03 -7.41
N GLY A 180 -7.59 -14.14 -6.24
CA GLY A 180 -7.45 -15.30 -5.39
C GLY A 180 -8.08 -15.13 -4.02
N SER A 181 -7.64 -15.97 -3.09
CA SER A 181 -8.08 -15.95 -1.70
C SER A 181 -6.92 -16.14 -0.74
N PHE A 182 -7.10 -15.69 0.49
CA PHE A 182 -6.13 -15.88 1.55
C PHE A 182 -6.81 -16.23 2.87
N SER A 183 -6.06 -16.88 3.75
CA SER A 183 -6.41 -17.09 5.14
C SER A 183 -5.16 -17.04 6.02
N ALA A 184 -5.32 -16.51 7.22
CA ALA A 184 -4.30 -16.48 8.24
C ALA A 184 -4.97 -16.65 9.60
N ALA A 185 -4.29 -17.34 10.51
CA ALA A 185 -4.73 -17.56 11.88
C ALA A 185 -3.67 -17.06 12.86
N ASP A 186 -4.08 -16.82 14.11
CA ASP A 186 -3.21 -16.48 15.23
C ASP A 186 -2.28 -15.29 14.95
N LEU A 187 -2.80 -14.23 14.32
CA LEU A 187 -2.01 -13.06 13.96
C LEU A 187 -1.61 -12.32 15.23
N ARG A 188 -0.34 -11.92 15.29
CA ARG A 188 0.27 -11.26 16.44
C ARG A 188 0.44 -9.77 16.16
N PRO A 189 0.45 -8.92 17.19
CA PRO A 189 0.76 -7.51 17.04
C PRO A 189 2.11 -7.33 16.32
N GLY A 190 2.16 -6.41 15.35
CA GLY A 190 3.41 -5.97 14.75
C GLY A 190 4.37 -5.41 15.80
N VAL A 191 5.67 -5.39 15.51
CA VAL A 191 6.70 -4.98 16.48
C VAL A 191 6.47 -3.55 17.00
N MET A 192 5.88 -2.68 16.18
CA MET A 192 5.57 -1.28 16.53
C MET A 192 4.15 -1.10 17.12
N ALA A 193 3.33 -2.16 17.17
CA ALA A 193 1.91 -2.12 17.52
C ALA A 193 1.69 -2.05 19.05
N LYS A 194 2.15 -0.96 19.67
CA LYS A 194 2.10 -0.78 21.13
C LYS A 194 0.68 -0.86 21.69
N LYS A 195 -0.34 -0.41 20.95
CA LYS A 195 -1.75 -0.42 21.40
C LYS A 195 -2.36 -1.82 21.42
N LEU A 196 -1.78 -2.74 20.66
CA LEU A 196 -2.28 -4.11 20.48
C LEU A 196 -1.49 -5.13 21.33
N LYS A 197 -0.49 -4.68 22.10
CA LYS A 197 0.37 -5.56 22.90
C LYS A 197 -0.47 -6.48 23.80
N GLY A 198 -0.17 -7.78 23.73
CA GLY A 198 -0.87 -8.82 24.50
C GLY A 198 -2.18 -9.31 23.89
N GLN A 199 -2.63 -8.72 22.78
CA GLN A 199 -3.77 -9.20 22.02
C GLN A 199 -3.31 -10.17 20.92
N THR A 200 -4.23 -10.98 20.43
CA THR A 200 -4.07 -11.78 19.21
C THR A 200 -5.32 -11.61 18.36
N LEU A 201 -5.16 -11.64 17.05
CA LEU A 201 -6.29 -11.69 16.13
C LEU A 201 -6.46 -13.16 15.68
N PRO A 202 -7.57 -13.83 16.05
CA PRO A 202 -7.71 -15.27 15.84
C PRO A 202 -7.62 -15.69 14.37
N SER A 203 -8.23 -14.90 13.48
CA SER A 203 -8.10 -15.12 12.05
C SER A 203 -8.37 -13.87 11.24
N VAL A 204 -7.83 -13.86 10.02
CA VAL A 204 -8.29 -13.01 8.93
C VAL A 204 -8.32 -13.84 7.64
N ASN A 205 -9.40 -13.75 6.90
CA ASN A 205 -9.53 -14.45 5.62
C ASN A 205 -10.26 -13.56 4.61
N GLY A 206 -10.12 -13.87 3.33
CA GLY A 206 -10.74 -13.05 2.32
C GLY A 206 -10.43 -13.45 0.89
N ARG A 207 -10.95 -12.64 -0.03
CA ARG A 207 -10.71 -12.73 -1.47
C ARG A 207 -10.17 -11.41 -1.98
N PHE A 208 -9.33 -11.48 -3.01
CA PHE A 208 -8.77 -10.32 -3.68
C PHE A 208 -8.98 -10.41 -5.18
N ALA A 209 -9.18 -9.27 -5.82
CA ALA A 209 -9.29 -9.14 -7.27
C ALA A 209 -8.68 -7.81 -7.70
N PHE A 210 -7.59 -7.91 -8.45
CA PHE A 210 -6.83 -6.77 -8.95
C PHE A 210 -6.78 -6.85 -10.47
N THR A 211 -7.20 -5.78 -11.13
CA THR A 211 -7.15 -5.66 -12.59
C THR A 211 -5.87 -4.96 -13.05
N GLU A 212 -5.20 -4.27 -12.13
CA GLU A 212 -3.99 -3.51 -12.42
C GLU A 212 -2.96 -3.66 -11.30
N VAL A 213 -1.93 -4.47 -11.56
CA VAL A 213 -0.74 -4.61 -10.73
C VAL A 213 0.51 -4.39 -11.59
N PRO A 214 1.13 -3.19 -11.55
CA PRO A 214 2.30 -2.92 -12.34
C PRO A 214 3.51 -3.72 -11.83
N LEU A 215 4.21 -4.37 -12.74
CA LEU A 215 5.55 -4.92 -12.55
C LEU A 215 6.57 -3.79 -12.63
N ARG A 216 7.31 -3.58 -11.54
CA ARG A 216 8.42 -2.63 -11.46
C ARG A 216 9.74 -3.40 -11.53
N ASP A 217 10.57 -3.01 -12.47
CA ASP A 217 11.95 -3.47 -12.56
C ASP A 217 12.82 -2.63 -11.62
N GLN A 218 13.62 -3.31 -10.79
CA GLN A 218 14.78 -2.73 -10.11
C GLN A 218 15.97 -3.68 -10.26
#